data_AF-A0A7W9WFM1-F1
#
_entry.id   AF-A0A7W9WFM1-F1
#
_cell.length_a   1.000
_cell.length_b   1.000
_cell.length_c   1.000
_cell.angle_alpha   90.00
_cell.angle_beta   90.00
_cell.angle_gamma   90.00
#
_symmetry.space_group_name_H-M   'P 1'
#
loop_
_entity.id
_entity.type
_entity.pdbx_description
1 polymer ?
#
loop_
_entity_poly.entity_id
_entity_poly.type
_entity_poly.pdbx_seq_one_letter_code
_entity_poly.pdbx_strand_id
1 'polypeptide(L)'
;MTATPGQPDSPSVPRAHRPRRRTPRTPGPLRDTLALIGLPLLAALALPAAFAGGGTRRWFGGRAENQRAEAQAAKDAAAAAFYELDTAQRDLRISIETITAVDDSPAARRAVADFGALGRRIDEASHRYINAVDAHDLDRDDLEASAASRARGELTAAKEELGRVKQELDRFTDGLGPLLGKAETQLARLAPAVERARQALLAASNALDAVRAAGLRADDLAARLAALSPELTKLNQGAGQHGVPQTLERAERVTREAEAVRVEAERLPDRAAEIDHRLVSLRTRAQALTTRSEQVEPTLSELRRRFTAACWQDLQHVPEAAAENVRQAEARLAEARAARGEQRWADATALLSTVRALLNNTDEAVSAAGDRLHRLNAVQKDPQQEIDRTRFAIRDAQRLAMAGRNTPDPRHARPLDDAVARLDRAVAGLEGRHPDYWHFLMETEAVRRSVAHVVSGIREERGAGH
;
A
#
# COMPACT_ATOMS: atom_id res chain seq x y z
N MET A 1 -71.13 -2.43 16.61
CA MET A 1 -71.33 -2.73 15.18
C MET A 1 -69.97 -3.10 14.59
N THR A 2 -69.94 -4.29 14.03
CA THR A 2 -68.81 -5.05 13.48
C THR A 2 -68.33 -4.51 12.13
N ALA A 3 -67.01 -4.44 11.91
CA ALA A 3 -66.35 -5.00 10.73
C ALA A 3 -64.82 -4.80 10.80
N THR A 4 -64.12 -5.92 10.74
CA THR A 4 -62.68 -6.12 10.53
C THR A 4 -62.59 -7.19 9.43
N PRO A 5 -61.49 -7.40 8.66
CA PRO A 5 -60.49 -6.51 8.05
C PRO A 5 -60.40 -6.73 6.51
N GLY A 6 -59.51 -5.99 5.83
CA GLY A 6 -59.10 -6.28 4.45
C GLY A 6 -57.60 -6.05 4.22
N GLN A 7 -56.83 -7.13 4.25
CA GLN A 7 -55.53 -7.33 3.58
C GLN A 7 -55.57 -8.78 3.06
N PRO A 8 -54.99 -9.15 1.90
CA PRO A 8 -53.58 -8.85 1.59
C PRO A 8 -53.27 -8.58 0.10
N ASP A 9 -52.27 -7.75 -0.17
CA ASP A 9 -51.55 -7.83 -1.45
C ASP A 9 -50.04 -7.91 -1.19
N SER A 10 -49.49 -9.04 -1.62
CA SER A 10 -48.07 -9.37 -1.60
C SER A 10 -47.39 -8.78 -2.83
N PRO A 11 -46.28 -8.04 -2.68
CA PRO A 11 -45.34 -7.87 -3.77
C PRO A 11 -44.26 -8.96 -3.68
N SER A 12 -44.41 -9.95 -4.55
CA SER A 12 -43.36 -10.46 -5.45
C SER A 12 -41.92 -10.36 -4.94
N VAL A 13 -41.45 -11.46 -4.36
CA VAL A 13 -40.02 -11.75 -4.15
C VAL A 13 -39.34 -11.92 -5.52
N PRO A 14 -38.32 -11.12 -5.89
CA PRO A 14 -37.48 -11.46 -7.04
C PRO A 14 -36.58 -12.64 -6.66
N ARG A 15 -36.76 -13.74 -7.39
CA ARG A 15 -35.88 -14.92 -7.35
C ARG A 15 -34.42 -14.48 -7.49
N ALA A 16 -33.62 -14.76 -6.45
CA ALA A 16 -32.18 -14.76 -6.55
C ALA A 16 -31.76 -15.75 -7.65
N HIS A 17 -31.19 -15.24 -8.75
CA HIS A 17 -30.45 -16.04 -9.70
C HIS A 17 -29.26 -16.65 -8.99
N ARG A 18 -29.36 -17.95 -8.67
CA ARG A 18 -28.19 -18.79 -8.37
C ARG A 18 -27.27 -18.79 -9.60
N PRO A 19 -26.04 -18.28 -9.53
CA PRO A 19 -25.06 -18.62 -10.54
C PRO A 19 -24.75 -20.11 -10.41
N ARG A 20 -24.92 -20.83 -11.53
CA ARG A 20 -24.48 -22.20 -11.72
C ARG A 20 -23.04 -22.34 -11.19
N ARG A 21 -22.84 -23.27 -10.24
CA ARG A 21 -21.54 -23.87 -9.95
C ARG A 21 -20.96 -24.40 -11.26
N ARG A 22 -20.06 -23.63 -11.88
CA ARG A 22 -19.12 -24.17 -12.85
C ARG A 22 -18.12 -24.97 -12.06
N THR A 23 -18.17 -26.28 -12.26
CA THR A 23 -17.15 -27.22 -11.84
C THR A 23 -15.78 -26.77 -12.38
N PRO A 24 -14.70 -26.95 -11.60
CA PRO A 24 -13.37 -26.59 -12.05
C PRO A 24 -12.99 -27.49 -13.22
N ARG A 25 -12.68 -26.88 -14.36
CA ARG A 25 -11.89 -27.54 -15.40
C ARG A 25 -10.55 -27.89 -14.77
N THR A 26 -10.24 -29.18 -14.82
CA THR A 26 -8.94 -29.77 -14.50
C THR A 26 -7.81 -29.06 -15.26
N PRO A 27 -6.61 -29.05 -14.67
CA PRO A 27 -5.49 -28.22 -15.13
C PRO A 27 -4.99 -28.70 -16.50
N GLY A 28 -5.02 -27.80 -17.47
CA GLY A 28 -4.27 -27.96 -18.71
C GLY A 28 -2.77 -27.92 -18.41
N PRO A 29 -1.96 -28.75 -19.08
CA PRO A 29 -0.55 -28.89 -18.78
C PRO A 29 0.20 -27.60 -19.15
N LEU A 30 0.83 -27.01 -18.13
CA LEU A 30 2.07 -26.26 -18.31
C LEU A 30 3.11 -27.23 -18.83
N ARG A 31 3.49 -27.09 -20.10
CA ARG A 31 4.85 -27.26 -20.63
C ARG A 31 4.82 -27.17 -22.16
N ASP A 32 5.95 -26.73 -22.69
CA ASP A 32 6.35 -26.85 -24.10
C ASP A 32 6.04 -25.67 -25.01
N THR A 33 6.83 -24.62 -24.86
CA THR A 33 7.29 -23.79 -25.99
C THR A 33 8.76 -23.45 -25.81
N LEU A 34 9.63 -24.44 -26.03
CA LEU A 34 11.03 -24.23 -26.39
C LEU A 34 11.49 -25.41 -27.27
N ALA A 35 12.28 -25.08 -28.28
CA ALA A 35 13.08 -25.95 -29.14
C ALA A 35 12.35 -26.72 -30.26
N LEU A 36 12.33 -26.11 -31.45
CA LEU A 36 12.24 -26.80 -32.74
C LEU A 36 13.16 -26.07 -33.72
N ILE A 37 14.30 -26.68 -34.02
CA ILE A 37 14.92 -26.87 -35.35
C ILE A 37 16.26 -27.58 -35.09
N GLY A 38 16.35 -28.83 -35.50
CA GLY A 38 17.54 -29.67 -35.35
C GLY A 38 17.31 -31.07 -35.89
N LEU A 39 17.56 -31.25 -37.18
CA LEU A 39 17.75 -32.52 -37.89
C LEU A 39 18.80 -32.21 -38.99
N PRO A 40 19.60 -33.17 -39.50
CA PRO A 40 19.73 -34.58 -39.10
C PRO A 40 21.18 -35.15 -39.10
N LEU A 41 21.28 -36.42 -38.69
CA LEU A 41 22.08 -37.52 -39.28
C LEU A 41 23.62 -37.65 -39.04
N LEU A 42 23.96 -38.93 -38.79
CA LEU A 42 25.22 -39.66 -39.06
C LEU A 42 26.33 -39.68 -37.98
N ALA A 43 26.44 -40.82 -37.28
CA ALA A 43 27.64 -41.66 -37.34
C ALA A 43 27.42 -42.97 -36.55
N ALA A 44 27.63 -44.12 -37.23
CA ALA A 44 28.36 -45.30 -36.75
C ALA A 44 27.87 -46.57 -37.47
N LEU A 45 28.46 -46.86 -38.63
CA LEU A 45 28.50 -48.21 -39.19
C LEU A 45 29.95 -48.52 -39.54
N ALA A 46 30.55 -49.35 -38.68
CA ALA A 46 31.82 -50.01 -38.94
C ALA A 46 31.56 -51.25 -39.79
N LEU A 47 32.24 -51.37 -40.93
CA LEU A 47 32.41 -52.62 -41.67
C LEU A 47 33.81 -52.66 -42.31
N PRO A 48 34.51 -53.81 -42.28
CA PRO A 48 35.78 -54.01 -42.96
C PRO A 48 35.54 -54.52 -44.39
N ALA A 49 36.22 -53.97 -45.40
CA ALA A 49 36.22 -54.50 -46.76
C ALA A 49 37.61 -55.01 -47.13
N ALA A 50 37.64 -56.28 -47.53
CA ALA A 50 38.80 -57.08 -47.88
C ALA A 50 39.35 -56.79 -49.29
N PHE A 51 40.60 -57.22 -49.48
CA PHE A 51 41.40 -57.19 -50.70
C PHE A 51 40.85 -58.01 -51.89
N ALA A 52 41.01 -57.47 -53.10
CA ALA A 52 41.49 -58.09 -54.37
C ALA A 52 41.10 -57.16 -55.55
N GLY A 53 41.86 -56.82 -56.58
CA GLY A 53 43.20 -57.14 -57.10
C GLY A 53 43.26 -56.65 -58.58
N GLY A 54 44.45 -56.24 -59.06
CA GLY A 54 44.76 -55.97 -60.49
C GLY A 54 44.93 -54.48 -60.82
N GLY A 55 46.15 -53.92 -60.86
CA GLY A 55 47.07 -53.95 -62.02
C GLY A 55 46.88 -52.66 -62.84
N THR A 56 47.73 -51.64 -62.77
CA THR A 56 49.10 -51.61 -63.29
C THR A 56 49.89 -50.41 -62.74
N ARG A 57 51.20 -50.60 -62.73
CA ARG A 57 52.33 -49.75 -62.30
C ARG A 57 52.15 -48.22 -62.41
N ARG A 58 52.30 -47.51 -61.29
CA ARG A 58 52.93 -46.17 -61.23
C ARG A 58 53.76 -46.02 -59.95
N TRP A 59 54.92 -46.67 -59.98
CA TRP A 59 56.00 -46.54 -59.00
C TRP A 59 56.60 -45.13 -59.17
N PHE A 60 56.63 -44.31 -58.10
CA PHE A 60 57.15 -42.91 -58.03
C PHE A 60 56.17 -41.72 -58.20
N GLY A 61 54.91 -41.81 -57.73
CA GLY A 61 53.99 -40.65 -57.65
C GLY A 61 53.17 -40.45 -56.36
N GLY A 62 53.07 -41.44 -55.48
CA GLY A 62 52.07 -41.45 -54.39
C GLY A 62 52.28 -40.51 -53.21
N ARG A 63 53.47 -39.94 -53.02
CA ARG A 63 53.72 -38.99 -51.90
C ARG A 63 53.15 -37.61 -52.19
N ALA A 64 53.23 -37.11 -53.42
CA ALA A 64 52.71 -35.79 -53.78
C ALA A 64 51.17 -35.78 -53.76
N GLU A 65 50.54 -36.86 -54.22
CA GLU A 65 49.08 -37.00 -54.24
C GLU A 65 48.49 -37.09 -52.81
N ASN A 66 49.14 -37.83 -51.92
CA ASN A 66 48.71 -37.90 -50.51
C ASN A 66 48.86 -36.53 -49.80
N GLN A 67 49.92 -35.77 -50.10
CA GLN A 67 50.12 -34.43 -49.54
C GLN A 67 49.09 -33.41 -50.04
N ARG A 68 48.61 -33.56 -51.29
CA ARG A 68 47.50 -32.75 -51.83
C ARG A 68 46.18 -33.06 -51.14
N ALA A 69 45.85 -34.35 -50.99
CA ALA A 69 44.66 -34.76 -50.26
C ALA A 69 44.65 -34.25 -48.81
N GLU A 70 45.80 -34.31 -48.12
CA GLU A 70 45.95 -33.78 -46.76
C GLU A 70 45.85 -32.24 -46.69
N ALA A 71 46.34 -31.52 -47.71
CA ALA A 71 46.19 -30.07 -47.82
C ALA A 71 44.72 -29.67 -48.09
N GLN A 72 44.01 -30.41 -48.95
CA GLN A 72 42.59 -30.19 -49.21
C GLN A 72 41.75 -30.46 -47.96
N ALA A 73 42.02 -31.54 -47.23
CA ALA A 73 41.36 -31.80 -45.95
C ALA A 73 41.60 -30.69 -44.92
N ALA A 74 42.81 -30.10 -44.89
CA ALA A 74 43.11 -28.95 -44.05
C ALA A 74 42.33 -27.69 -44.49
N LYS A 75 42.15 -27.49 -45.80
CA LYS A 75 41.33 -26.40 -46.37
C LYS A 75 39.86 -26.54 -45.96
N ASP A 76 39.29 -27.72 -46.12
CA ASP A 76 37.89 -28.00 -45.76
C ASP A 76 37.67 -27.84 -44.24
N ALA A 77 38.62 -28.31 -43.42
CA ALA A 77 38.56 -28.15 -41.97
C ALA A 77 38.68 -26.69 -41.52
N ALA A 78 39.52 -25.88 -42.19
CA ALA A 78 39.63 -24.45 -41.93
C ALA A 78 38.37 -23.70 -42.37
N ALA A 79 37.79 -24.06 -43.51
CA ALA A 79 36.53 -23.52 -44.00
C ALA A 79 35.38 -23.81 -43.01
N ALA A 80 35.27 -25.04 -42.51
CA ALA A 80 34.29 -25.39 -41.49
C ALA A 80 34.46 -24.54 -40.22
N ALA A 81 35.68 -24.39 -39.71
CA ALA A 81 35.97 -23.55 -38.54
C ALA A 81 35.62 -22.06 -38.76
N PHE A 82 35.83 -21.56 -39.99
CA PHE A 82 35.44 -20.20 -40.38
C PHE A 82 33.91 -20.02 -40.36
N TYR A 83 33.16 -20.94 -40.95
CA TYR A 83 31.70 -20.89 -40.95
C TYR A 83 31.10 -21.00 -39.54
N GLU A 84 31.65 -21.86 -38.68
CA GLU A 84 31.22 -21.99 -37.29
C GLU A 84 31.45 -20.69 -36.51
N LEU A 85 32.59 -20.03 -36.71
CA LEU A 85 32.90 -18.76 -36.06
C LEU A 85 31.98 -17.62 -36.53
N ASP A 86 31.76 -17.48 -37.83
CA ASP A 86 30.85 -16.46 -38.40
C ASP A 86 29.41 -16.67 -37.90
N THR A 87 28.94 -17.92 -37.88
CA THR A 87 27.60 -18.25 -37.35
C THR A 87 27.48 -17.85 -35.87
N ALA A 88 28.44 -18.25 -35.03
CA ALA A 88 28.45 -17.90 -33.62
C ALA A 88 28.52 -16.38 -33.39
N GLN A 89 29.28 -15.65 -34.22
CA GLN A 89 29.37 -14.20 -34.13
C GLN A 89 28.04 -13.51 -34.46
N ARG A 90 27.31 -14.01 -35.47
CA ARG A 90 25.98 -13.50 -35.84
C ARG A 90 24.95 -13.73 -34.75
N ASP A 91 24.93 -14.91 -34.14
CA ASP A 91 24.01 -15.24 -33.05
C ASP A 91 24.29 -14.36 -31.81
N LEU A 92 25.57 -14.16 -31.48
CA LEU A 92 25.95 -13.30 -30.37
C LEU A 92 25.58 -11.83 -30.61
N ARG A 93 25.63 -11.36 -31.88
CA ARG A 93 25.22 -10.00 -32.22
C ARG A 93 23.78 -9.72 -31.82
N ILE A 94 22.86 -10.65 -32.05
CA ILE A 94 21.45 -10.55 -31.64
C ILE A 94 21.32 -10.43 -30.11
N SER A 95 22.13 -11.20 -29.39
CA SER A 95 22.18 -11.16 -27.92
C SER A 95 22.65 -9.80 -27.41
N ILE A 96 23.71 -9.24 -28.01
CA ILE A 96 24.21 -7.90 -27.67
C ILE A 96 23.18 -6.83 -28.01
N GLU A 97 22.54 -6.89 -29.18
CA GLU A 97 21.47 -5.96 -29.56
C GLU A 97 20.33 -5.99 -28.53
N THR A 98 19.91 -7.18 -28.10
CA THR A 98 18.87 -7.37 -27.09
C THR A 98 19.26 -6.73 -25.75
N ILE A 99 20.50 -6.93 -25.28
CA ILE A 99 21.00 -6.30 -24.05
C ILE A 99 20.99 -4.77 -24.20
N THR A 100 21.52 -4.25 -25.31
CA THR A 100 21.61 -2.79 -25.52
C THR A 100 20.26 -2.10 -25.66
N ALA A 101 19.25 -2.80 -26.19
CA ALA A 101 17.91 -2.25 -26.32
C ALA A 101 17.23 -1.95 -24.97
N VAL A 102 17.70 -2.60 -23.88
CA VAL A 102 17.02 -2.55 -22.59
C VAL A 102 17.92 -2.21 -21.40
N ASP A 103 19.24 -2.26 -21.54
CA ASP A 103 20.20 -2.02 -20.47
C ASP A 103 21.31 -1.06 -20.90
N ASP A 104 21.41 0.09 -20.21
CA ASP A 104 22.50 1.08 -20.36
C ASP A 104 23.37 1.15 -19.09
N SER A 105 23.50 0.04 -18.37
CA SER A 105 24.43 -0.06 -17.25
C SER A 105 25.89 -0.07 -17.71
N PRO A 106 26.85 0.26 -16.83
CA PRO A 106 28.27 0.11 -17.13
C PRO A 106 28.65 -1.32 -17.58
N ALA A 107 27.96 -2.34 -17.05
CA ALA A 107 28.16 -3.73 -17.43
C ALA A 107 27.71 -4.00 -18.88
N ALA A 108 26.54 -3.48 -19.29
CA ALA A 108 26.05 -3.58 -20.66
C ALA A 108 26.97 -2.83 -21.64
N ARG A 109 27.40 -1.60 -21.31
CA ARG A 109 28.38 -0.85 -22.12
C ARG A 109 29.71 -1.56 -22.26
N ARG A 110 30.18 -2.21 -21.19
CA ARG A 110 31.38 -3.04 -21.22
C ARG A 110 31.21 -4.26 -22.13
N ALA A 111 30.07 -4.96 -22.05
CA ALA A 111 29.77 -6.08 -22.95
C ALA A 111 29.82 -5.67 -24.43
N VAL A 112 29.30 -4.48 -24.79
CA VAL A 112 29.40 -3.94 -26.15
C VAL A 112 30.86 -3.67 -26.55
N ALA A 113 31.64 -3.04 -25.66
CA ALA A 113 33.04 -2.74 -25.94
C ALA A 113 33.89 -4.02 -26.10
N ASP A 114 33.67 -5.01 -25.23
CA ASP A 114 34.34 -6.30 -25.24
C ASP A 114 33.96 -7.10 -26.50
N PHE A 115 32.68 -7.09 -26.90
CA PHE A 115 32.23 -7.66 -28.17
C PHE A 115 32.89 -6.98 -29.38
N GLY A 116 33.01 -5.65 -29.37
CA GLY A 116 33.72 -4.90 -30.41
C GLY A 116 35.22 -5.23 -30.49
N ALA A 117 35.86 -5.48 -29.34
CA ALA A 117 37.25 -5.93 -29.30
C ALA A 117 37.42 -7.35 -29.85
N LEU A 118 36.48 -8.24 -29.53
CA LEU A 118 36.47 -9.60 -30.05
C LEU A 118 36.19 -9.63 -31.56
N GLY A 119 35.30 -8.76 -32.06
CA GLY A 119 35.04 -8.59 -33.50
C GLY A 119 36.31 -8.30 -34.30
N ARG A 120 37.17 -7.38 -33.82
CA ARG A 120 38.46 -7.09 -34.48
C ARG A 120 39.38 -8.31 -34.56
N ARG A 121 39.34 -9.17 -33.54
CA ARG A 121 40.16 -10.40 -33.50
C ARG A 121 39.60 -11.48 -34.42
N ILE A 122 38.27 -11.55 -34.54
CA ILE A 122 37.59 -12.40 -35.52
C ILE A 122 37.97 -11.95 -36.94
N ASP A 123 37.95 -10.64 -37.21
CA ASP A 123 38.34 -10.09 -38.51
C ASP A 123 39.80 -10.45 -38.85
N GLU A 124 40.71 -10.34 -37.87
CA GLU A 124 42.11 -10.71 -38.05
C GLU A 124 42.30 -12.21 -38.34
N ALA A 125 41.64 -13.09 -37.59
CA ALA A 125 41.68 -14.54 -37.82
C ALA A 125 41.06 -14.91 -39.19
N SER A 126 39.98 -14.23 -39.56
CA SER A 126 39.31 -14.37 -40.86
C SER A 126 40.23 -13.98 -42.01
N HIS A 127 40.94 -12.86 -41.89
CA HIS A 127 41.93 -12.43 -42.89
C HIS A 127 43.09 -13.42 -43.02
N ARG A 128 43.60 -13.98 -41.92
CA ARG A 128 44.65 -15.01 -41.99
C ARG A 128 44.17 -16.27 -42.72
N TYR A 129 42.93 -16.69 -42.48
CA TYR A 129 42.32 -17.79 -43.22
C TYR A 129 42.15 -17.49 -44.71
N ILE A 130 41.58 -16.33 -45.07
CA ILE A 130 41.38 -15.91 -46.46
C ILE A 130 42.74 -15.86 -47.19
N ASN A 131 43.75 -15.23 -46.59
CA ASN A 131 45.10 -15.17 -47.16
C ASN A 131 45.72 -16.57 -47.34
N ALA A 132 45.51 -17.49 -46.40
CA ALA A 132 46.01 -18.85 -46.52
C ALA A 132 45.27 -19.64 -47.62
N VAL A 133 43.99 -19.37 -47.86
CA VAL A 133 43.24 -19.98 -48.98
C VAL A 133 43.67 -19.38 -50.32
N ASP A 134 43.85 -18.07 -50.40
CA ASP A 134 44.20 -17.34 -51.62
C ASP A 134 45.66 -17.58 -52.06
N ALA A 135 46.57 -17.83 -51.11
CA ALA A 135 47.97 -18.06 -51.39
C ALA A 135 48.26 -19.42 -52.08
N HIS A 136 47.34 -20.39 -51.98
CA HIS A 136 47.57 -21.76 -52.47
C HIS A 136 46.44 -22.23 -53.40
N ASP A 137 46.75 -22.29 -54.70
CA ASP A 137 45.92 -22.96 -55.69
C ASP A 137 46.13 -24.49 -55.63
N LEU A 138 45.31 -25.17 -54.83
CA LEU A 138 45.39 -26.62 -54.62
C LEU A 138 44.86 -27.43 -55.81
N ASP A 139 44.17 -26.80 -56.75
CA ASP A 139 43.58 -27.45 -57.94
C ASP A 139 44.58 -27.55 -59.11
N ARG A 140 45.80 -27.05 -58.92
CA ARG A 140 46.86 -27.02 -59.94
C ARG A 140 47.51 -28.40 -60.14
N ASP A 141 47.41 -28.92 -61.37
CA ASP A 141 47.88 -30.27 -61.77
C ASP A 141 49.37 -30.57 -61.44
N ASP A 142 50.25 -29.56 -61.52
CA ASP A 142 51.70 -29.63 -61.26
C ASP A 142 52.12 -29.16 -59.86
N LEU A 143 51.21 -29.09 -58.89
CA LEU A 143 51.54 -28.63 -57.53
C LEU A 143 52.67 -29.46 -56.88
N GLU A 144 53.75 -28.79 -56.47
CA GLU A 144 54.88 -29.43 -55.79
C GLU A 144 54.51 -29.94 -54.39
N ALA A 145 55.09 -31.06 -53.97
CA ALA A 145 54.87 -31.63 -52.63
C ALA A 145 55.31 -30.69 -51.49
N SER A 146 56.29 -29.82 -51.75
CA SER A 146 56.76 -28.77 -50.83
C SER A 146 55.70 -27.67 -50.64
N ALA A 147 55.04 -27.26 -51.73
CA ALA A 147 53.96 -26.29 -51.74
C ALA A 147 52.70 -26.85 -51.06
N ALA A 148 52.32 -28.11 -51.35
CA ALA A 148 51.21 -28.78 -50.67
C ALA A 148 51.44 -28.91 -49.15
N SER A 149 52.68 -29.23 -48.73
CA SER A 149 53.01 -29.30 -47.29
C SER A 149 52.96 -27.93 -46.61
N ARG A 150 53.35 -26.86 -47.31
CA ARG A 150 53.26 -25.48 -46.80
C ARG A 150 51.81 -25.04 -46.68
N ALA A 151 51.00 -25.29 -47.70
CA ALA A 151 49.57 -25.00 -47.71
C ALA A 151 48.85 -25.69 -46.54
N ARG A 152 49.11 -26.99 -46.33
CA ARG A 152 48.59 -27.73 -45.18
C ARG A 152 48.97 -27.07 -43.84
N GLY A 153 50.23 -26.66 -43.68
CA GLY A 153 50.71 -26.02 -42.46
C GLY A 153 50.02 -24.68 -42.19
N GLU A 154 49.93 -23.82 -43.20
CA GLU A 154 49.28 -22.50 -43.10
C GLU A 154 47.76 -22.62 -42.86
N LEU A 155 47.07 -23.53 -43.55
CA LEU A 155 45.63 -23.80 -43.34
C LEU A 155 45.35 -24.42 -41.96
N THR A 156 46.23 -25.30 -41.48
CA THR A 156 46.11 -25.85 -40.12
C THR A 156 46.30 -24.76 -39.07
N ALA A 157 47.29 -23.88 -39.26
CA ALA A 157 47.51 -22.74 -38.37
C ALA A 157 46.32 -21.76 -38.38
N ALA A 158 45.75 -21.50 -39.55
CA ALA A 158 44.54 -20.67 -39.68
C ALA A 158 43.33 -21.31 -38.95
N LYS A 159 43.12 -22.62 -39.13
CA LYS A 159 42.08 -23.37 -38.41
C LYS A 159 42.26 -23.28 -36.88
N GLU A 160 43.48 -23.48 -36.39
CA GLU A 160 43.77 -23.41 -34.95
C GLU A 160 43.51 -22.02 -34.38
N GLU A 161 43.85 -20.96 -35.13
CA GLU A 161 43.54 -19.59 -34.75
C GLU A 161 42.03 -19.33 -34.70
N LEU A 162 41.30 -19.71 -35.75
CA LEU A 162 39.84 -19.60 -35.81
C LEU A 162 39.19 -20.33 -34.63
N GLY A 163 39.66 -21.54 -34.32
CA GLY A 163 39.21 -22.31 -33.16
C GLY A 163 39.52 -21.63 -31.83
N ARG A 164 40.68 -21.00 -31.68
CA ARG A 164 41.03 -20.26 -30.46
C ARG A 164 40.12 -19.05 -30.25
N VAL A 165 39.90 -18.25 -31.30
CA VAL A 165 39.00 -17.09 -31.25
C VAL A 165 37.56 -17.54 -30.98
N LYS A 166 37.11 -18.64 -31.58
CA LYS A 166 35.79 -19.22 -31.30
C LYS A 166 35.63 -19.59 -29.82
N GLN A 167 36.63 -20.25 -29.20
CA GLN A 167 36.54 -20.57 -27.77
C GLN A 167 36.45 -19.32 -26.88
N GLU A 168 37.08 -18.22 -27.29
CA GLU A 168 36.95 -16.94 -26.58
C GLU A 168 35.57 -16.31 -26.75
N LEU A 169 34.99 -16.42 -27.95
CA LEU A 169 33.61 -16.05 -28.25
C LEU A 169 32.61 -16.85 -27.42
N ASP A 170 32.79 -18.16 -27.31
CA ASP A 170 31.94 -19.05 -26.52
C ASP A 170 32.00 -18.64 -25.03
N ARG A 171 33.21 -18.46 -24.47
CA ARG A 171 33.37 -18.00 -23.07
C ARG A 171 32.76 -16.63 -22.81
N PHE A 172 32.87 -15.72 -23.77
CA PHE A 172 32.25 -14.40 -23.66
C PHE A 172 30.71 -14.52 -23.66
N THR A 173 30.17 -15.36 -24.54
CA THR A 173 28.73 -15.65 -24.63
C THR A 173 28.20 -16.22 -23.32
N ASP A 174 28.90 -17.19 -22.73
CA ASP A 174 28.54 -17.78 -21.43
C ASP A 174 28.49 -16.72 -20.32
N GLY A 175 29.39 -15.72 -20.37
CA GLY A 175 29.43 -14.60 -19.44
C GLY A 175 28.26 -13.62 -19.53
N LEU A 176 27.51 -13.60 -20.65
CA LEU A 176 26.39 -12.69 -20.85
C LEU A 176 25.08 -13.15 -20.20
N GLY A 177 24.99 -14.40 -19.75
CA GLY A 177 23.77 -15.00 -19.20
C GLY A 177 23.00 -14.12 -18.20
N PRO A 178 23.65 -13.50 -17.18
CA PRO A 178 22.97 -12.60 -16.25
C PRO A 178 22.38 -11.33 -16.89
N LEU A 179 23.07 -10.75 -17.88
CA LEU A 179 22.59 -9.56 -18.59
C LEU A 179 21.40 -9.92 -19.50
N LEU A 180 21.47 -11.05 -20.20
CA LEU A 180 20.36 -11.55 -21.03
C LEU A 180 19.13 -11.87 -20.18
N GLY A 181 19.28 -12.60 -19.07
CA GLY A 181 18.16 -12.91 -18.19
C GLY A 181 17.49 -11.65 -17.60
N LYS A 182 18.28 -10.61 -17.30
CA LYS A 182 17.75 -9.30 -16.88
C LYS A 182 16.98 -8.61 -18.01
N ALA A 183 17.54 -8.62 -19.23
CA ALA A 183 16.94 -8.05 -20.42
C ALA A 183 15.58 -8.71 -20.74
N GLU A 184 15.54 -10.04 -20.76
CA GLU A 184 14.32 -10.84 -20.95
C GLU A 184 13.26 -10.50 -19.89
N THR A 185 13.67 -10.40 -18.62
CA THR A 185 12.78 -10.04 -17.52
C THR A 185 12.15 -8.66 -17.73
N GLN A 186 12.91 -7.67 -18.21
CA GLN A 186 12.39 -6.33 -18.49
C GLN A 186 11.43 -6.33 -19.69
N LEU A 187 11.79 -7.04 -20.77
CA LEU A 187 10.94 -7.18 -21.96
C LEU A 187 9.62 -7.87 -21.61
N ALA A 188 9.65 -8.94 -20.82
CA ALA A 188 8.46 -9.65 -20.37
C ALA A 188 7.51 -8.77 -19.53
N ARG A 189 8.04 -7.78 -18.82
CA ARG A 189 7.25 -6.84 -17.99
C ARG A 189 6.64 -5.68 -18.79
N LEU A 190 7.19 -5.35 -19.95
CA LEU A 190 6.85 -4.14 -20.70
C LEU A 190 5.37 -4.06 -21.06
N ALA A 191 4.86 -5.05 -21.81
CA ALA A 191 3.47 -5.03 -22.26
C ALA A 191 2.47 -5.05 -21.08
N PRO A 192 2.62 -5.90 -20.05
CA PRO A 192 1.77 -5.85 -18.86
C PRO A 192 1.82 -4.51 -18.12
N ALA A 193 2.97 -3.83 -18.06
CA ALA A 193 3.07 -2.53 -17.40
C ALA A 193 2.31 -1.44 -18.15
N VAL A 194 2.47 -1.37 -19.48
CA VAL A 194 1.76 -0.40 -20.33
C VAL A 194 0.25 -0.63 -20.26
N GLU A 195 -0.21 -1.87 -20.28
CA GLU A 195 -1.63 -2.19 -20.19
C GLU A 195 -2.22 -1.81 -18.83
N ARG A 196 -1.51 -2.09 -17.73
CA ARG A 196 -1.93 -1.62 -16.39
C ARG A 196 -2.03 -0.10 -16.30
N ALA A 197 -1.11 0.63 -16.92
CA ALA A 197 -1.17 2.10 -16.96
C ALA A 197 -2.42 2.60 -17.69
N ARG A 198 -2.78 2.00 -18.83
CA ARG A 198 -4.00 2.33 -19.58
C ARG A 198 -5.27 2.01 -18.79
N GLN A 199 -5.31 0.85 -18.15
CA GLN A 199 -6.45 0.45 -17.31
C GLN A 199 -6.63 1.38 -16.11
N ALA A 200 -5.54 1.79 -15.46
CA ALA A 200 -5.58 2.74 -14.36
C ALA A 200 -6.13 4.10 -14.80
N LEU A 201 -5.70 4.63 -15.96
CA LEU A 201 -6.22 5.87 -16.54
C LEU A 201 -7.73 5.78 -16.84
N LEU A 202 -8.17 4.69 -17.46
CA LEU A 202 -9.60 4.47 -17.74
C LEU A 202 -10.43 4.40 -16.45
N ALA A 203 -9.94 3.67 -15.45
CA ALA A 203 -10.61 3.55 -14.16
C ALA A 203 -10.71 4.90 -13.43
N ALA A 204 -9.65 5.72 -13.47
CA ALA A 204 -9.66 7.07 -12.93
C ALA A 204 -10.66 7.98 -13.66
N SER A 205 -10.73 7.91 -15.00
CA SER A 205 -11.72 8.65 -15.78
C SER A 205 -13.15 8.27 -15.39
N ASN A 206 -13.45 6.97 -15.32
CA ASN A 206 -14.76 6.46 -14.93
C ASN A 206 -15.15 6.90 -13.50
N ALA A 207 -14.19 6.92 -12.58
CA ALA A 207 -14.43 7.42 -11.22
C ALA A 207 -14.79 8.91 -11.22
N LEU A 208 -14.10 9.74 -12.03
CA LEU A 208 -14.44 11.16 -12.17
C LEU A 208 -15.79 11.39 -12.87
N ASP A 209 -16.17 10.53 -13.81
CA ASP A 209 -17.50 10.57 -14.42
C ASP A 209 -18.59 10.21 -13.39
N ALA A 210 -18.34 9.23 -12.52
CA ALA A 210 -19.25 8.87 -11.43
C ALA A 210 -19.40 10.02 -10.41
N VAL A 211 -18.32 10.71 -10.05
CA VAL A 211 -18.36 11.90 -9.20
C VAL A 211 -19.19 13.01 -9.83
N ARG A 212 -19.02 13.26 -11.14
CA ARG A 212 -19.83 14.24 -11.89
C ARG A 212 -21.30 13.84 -11.96
N ALA A 213 -21.60 12.56 -12.17
CA ALA A 213 -22.98 12.04 -12.16
C ALA A 213 -23.65 12.19 -10.79
N ALA A 214 -22.88 12.15 -9.70
CA ALA A 214 -23.35 12.46 -8.35
C ALA A 214 -23.50 13.96 -8.06
N GLY A 215 -23.27 14.85 -9.05
CA GLY A 215 -23.35 16.31 -8.90
C GLY A 215 -22.19 16.90 -8.07
N LEU A 216 -21.11 16.15 -7.90
CA LEU A 216 -19.93 16.58 -7.15
C LEU A 216 -18.86 17.15 -8.08
N ARG A 217 -18.07 18.09 -7.55
CA ARG A 217 -16.94 18.71 -8.25
C ARG A 217 -15.67 17.94 -7.95
N ALA A 218 -14.82 17.83 -8.97
CA ALA A 218 -13.52 17.17 -8.89
C ALA A 218 -12.53 17.82 -9.86
N ASP A 219 -12.58 19.14 -10.00
CA ASP A 219 -11.80 19.89 -11.00
C ASP A 219 -10.28 19.70 -10.81
N ASP A 220 -9.79 19.69 -9.57
CA ASP A 220 -8.38 19.41 -9.26
C ASP A 220 -7.97 17.99 -9.65
N LEU A 221 -8.78 16.98 -9.31
CA LEU A 221 -8.54 15.59 -9.67
C LEU A 221 -8.57 15.38 -11.18
N ALA A 222 -9.49 16.06 -11.88
CA ALA A 222 -9.58 16.06 -13.33
C ALA A 222 -8.36 16.73 -13.97
N ALA A 223 -7.87 17.84 -13.41
CA ALA A 223 -6.66 18.50 -13.88
C ALA A 223 -5.41 17.61 -13.68
N ARG A 224 -5.30 16.93 -12.54
CA ARG A 224 -4.24 15.95 -12.26
C ARG A 224 -4.27 14.78 -13.24
N LEU A 225 -5.45 14.23 -13.54
CA LEU A 225 -5.59 13.18 -14.55
C LEU A 225 -5.24 13.69 -15.96
N ALA A 226 -5.69 14.90 -16.32
CA ALA A 226 -5.39 15.51 -17.60
C ALA A 226 -3.88 15.76 -17.79
N ALA A 227 -3.15 16.08 -16.72
CA ALA A 227 -1.70 16.24 -16.75
C ALA A 227 -0.95 14.95 -17.13
N LEU A 228 -1.58 13.78 -17.04
CA LEU A 228 -1.01 12.50 -17.48
C LEU A 228 -1.12 12.28 -19.00
N SER A 229 -1.84 13.12 -19.74
CA SER A 229 -2.07 12.95 -21.18
C SER A 229 -0.77 12.86 -22.00
N PRO A 230 0.26 13.71 -21.79
CA PRO A 230 1.52 13.59 -22.52
C PRO A 230 2.25 12.27 -22.26
N GLU A 231 2.10 11.71 -21.05
CA GLU A 231 2.70 10.44 -20.70
C GLU A 231 1.98 9.27 -21.38
N LEU A 232 0.65 9.32 -21.49
CA LEU A 232 -0.11 8.36 -22.31
C LEU A 232 0.31 8.40 -23.79
N THR A 233 0.55 9.59 -24.35
CA THR A 233 1.07 9.73 -25.72
C THR A 233 2.41 9.01 -25.88
N LYS A 234 3.35 9.19 -24.95
CA LYS A 234 4.65 8.53 -24.98
C LYS A 234 4.52 7.01 -24.77
N LEU A 235 3.60 6.55 -23.92
CA LEU A 235 3.30 5.12 -23.77
C LEU A 235 2.76 4.50 -25.07
N ASN A 236 1.94 5.25 -25.83
CA ASN A 236 1.42 4.80 -27.12
C ASN A 236 2.47 4.80 -28.23
N GLN A 237 3.45 5.71 -28.16
CA GLN A 237 4.64 5.69 -29.03
C GLN A 237 5.55 4.48 -28.76
N GLY A 238 5.52 3.95 -27.53
CA GLY A 238 6.11 2.67 -27.16
C GLY A 238 7.62 2.71 -26.93
N ALA A 239 8.17 1.56 -26.51
CA ALA A 239 9.57 1.43 -26.12
C ALA A 239 10.56 1.53 -27.30
N GLY A 240 10.11 1.29 -28.54
CA GLY A 240 10.98 1.46 -29.71
C GLY A 240 11.45 2.89 -29.91
N GLN A 241 10.64 3.88 -29.51
CA GLN A 241 11.00 5.30 -29.58
C GLN A 241 11.62 5.83 -28.29
N HIS A 242 11.19 5.31 -27.13
CA HIS A 242 11.53 5.90 -25.82
C HIS A 242 12.48 5.05 -24.97
N GLY A 243 12.83 3.84 -25.41
CA GLY A 243 13.58 2.87 -24.63
C GLY A 243 12.68 2.08 -23.66
N VAL A 244 13.07 0.82 -23.40
CA VAL A 244 12.34 -0.08 -22.49
C VAL A 244 12.35 0.42 -21.04
N PRO A 245 13.49 0.83 -20.44
CA PRO A 245 13.52 1.29 -19.06
C PRO A 245 12.63 2.51 -18.82
N GLN A 246 12.71 3.52 -19.68
CA GLN A 246 11.94 4.76 -19.56
C GLN A 246 10.44 4.52 -19.77
N THR A 247 10.08 3.56 -20.63
CA THR A 247 8.68 3.17 -20.84
C THR A 247 8.11 2.44 -19.63
N LEU A 248 8.89 1.55 -19.00
CA LEU A 248 8.51 0.89 -17.76
C LEU A 248 8.32 1.89 -16.61
N GLU A 249 9.29 2.79 -16.40
CA GLU A 249 9.21 3.83 -15.37
C GLU A 249 7.98 4.73 -15.56
N ARG A 250 7.74 5.14 -16.82
CA ARG A 250 6.57 5.93 -17.19
C ARG A 250 5.26 5.19 -16.90
N ALA A 251 5.18 3.92 -17.28
CA ALA A 251 3.99 3.12 -17.04
C ALA A 251 3.70 3.01 -15.53
N GLU A 252 4.71 2.75 -14.71
CA GLU A 252 4.57 2.71 -13.26
C GLU A 252 4.13 4.04 -12.66
N ARG A 253 4.71 5.17 -13.11
CA ARG A 253 4.31 6.51 -12.67
C ARG A 253 2.84 6.78 -13.00
N VAL A 254 2.45 6.57 -14.26
CA VAL A 254 1.08 6.76 -14.73
C VAL A 254 0.10 5.89 -13.94
N THR A 255 0.42 4.61 -13.71
CA THR A 255 -0.41 3.72 -12.88
C THR A 255 -0.60 4.30 -11.48
N ARG A 256 0.49 4.67 -10.78
CA ARG A 256 0.39 5.20 -9.40
C ARG A 256 -0.43 6.48 -9.32
N GLU A 257 -0.20 7.43 -10.22
CA GLU A 257 -0.89 8.71 -10.22
C GLU A 257 -2.37 8.58 -10.58
N ALA A 258 -2.70 7.75 -11.59
CA ALA A 258 -4.08 7.47 -11.96
C ALA A 258 -4.84 6.72 -10.85
N GLU A 259 -4.20 5.74 -10.19
CA GLU A 259 -4.79 5.05 -9.05
C GLU A 259 -5.04 5.98 -7.85
N ALA A 260 -4.13 6.91 -7.57
CA ALA A 260 -4.32 7.92 -6.53
C ALA A 260 -5.55 8.79 -6.84
N VAL A 261 -5.67 9.29 -8.09
CA VAL A 261 -6.84 10.06 -8.53
C VAL A 261 -8.13 9.23 -8.38
N ARG A 262 -8.12 7.97 -8.80
CA ARG A 262 -9.27 7.07 -8.68
C ARG A 262 -9.73 6.92 -7.23
N VAL A 263 -8.80 6.58 -6.32
CA VAL A 263 -9.09 6.38 -4.90
C VAL A 263 -9.61 7.66 -4.24
N GLU A 264 -9.04 8.81 -4.58
CA GLU A 264 -9.51 10.10 -4.08
C GLU A 264 -10.92 10.43 -4.60
N ALA A 265 -11.18 10.20 -5.89
CA ALA A 265 -12.49 10.42 -6.51
C ALA A 265 -13.58 9.54 -5.89
N GLU A 266 -13.30 8.24 -5.69
CA GLU A 266 -14.24 7.28 -5.09
C GLU A 266 -14.63 7.64 -3.65
N ARG A 267 -13.80 8.38 -2.92
CA ARG A 267 -14.09 8.82 -1.53
C ARG A 267 -14.98 10.06 -1.45
N LEU A 268 -15.13 10.83 -2.53
CA LEU A 268 -15.90 12.08 -2.50
C LEU A 268 -17.39 11.86 -2.18
N PRO A 269 -18.10 10.88 -2.79
CA PRO A 269 -19.49 10.59 -2.45
C PRO A 269 -19.68 10.18 -0.99
N ASP A 270 -18.80 9.33 -0.45
CA ASP A 270 -18.87 8.88 0.94
C ASP A 270 -18.69 10.07 1.91
N ARG A 271 -17.71 10.94 1.63
CA ARG A 271 -17.48 12.14 2.44
C ARG A 271 -18.66 13.11 2.39
N ALA A 272 -19.27 13.25 1.21
CA ALA A 272 -20.49 14.02 1.03
C ALA A 272 -21.65 13.48 1.89
N ALA A 273 -21.91 12.17 1.80
CA ALA A 273 -22.97 11.50 2.54
C ALA A 273 -22.75 11.57 4.05
N GLU A 274 -21.51 11.43 4.52
CA GLU A 274 -21.16 11.54 5.93
C GLU A 274 -21.46 12.94 6.48
N ILE A 275 -21.08 13.99 5.75
CA ILE A 275 -21.39 15.38 6.14
C ILE A 275 -22.90 15.61 6.13
N ASP A 276 -23.62 15.10 5.13
CA ASP A 276 -25.07 15.23 5.02
C ASP A 276 -25.78 14.56 6.21
N HIS A 277 -25.32 13.37 6.62
CA HIS A 277 -25.82 12.68 7.81
C HIS A 277 -25.56 13.48 9.10
N ARG A 278 -24.33 14.00 9.28
CA ARG A 278 -23.97 14.81 10.45
C ARG A 278 -24.78 16.11 10.53
N LEU A 279 -25.04 16.76 9.40
CA LEU A 279 -25.89 17.96 9.32
C LEU A 279 -27.31 17.67 9.82
N VAL A 280 -27.91 16.55 9.41
CA VAL A 280 -29.24 16.15 9.88
C VAL A 280 -29.21 15.81 11.37
N SER A 281 -28.27 14.98 11.81
CA SER A 281 -28.15 14.55 13.20
C SER A 281 -27.98 15.73 14.16
N LEU A 282 -27.07 16.66 13.86
CA LEU A 282 -26.82 17.82 14.72
C LEU A 282 -27.98 18.83 14.69
N ARG A 283 -28.67 18.98 13.56
CA ARG A 283 -29.91 19.78 13.50
C ARG A 283 -30.98 19.21 14.42
N THR A 284 -31.22 17.89 14.38
CA THR A 284 -32.19 17.24 15.28
C THR A 284 -31.79 17.41 16.74
N ARG A 285 -30.48 17.31 17.06
CA ARG A 285 -29.99 17.56 18.41
C ARG A 285 -30.19 19.01 18.86
N ALA A 286 -29.94 19.99 17.99
CA ALA A 286 -30.20 21.40 18.29
C ALA A 286 -31.69 21.64 18.60
N GLN A 287 -32.59 21.12 17.76
CA GLN A 287 -34.04 21.21 17.98
C GLN A 287 -34.48 20.57 19.31
N ALA A 288 -33.95 19.37 19.62
CA ALA A 288 -34.25 18.71 20.89
C ALA A 288 -33.74 19.51 22.10
N LEU A 289 -32.58 20.18 21.97
CA LEU A 289 -32.01 21.03 23.01
C LEU A 289 -32.82 22.32 23.20
N THR A 290 -33.35 22.93 22.14
CA THR A 290 -34.28 24.05 22.25
C THR A 290 -35.45 23.70 23.17
N THR A 291 -36.16 22.60 22.88
CA THR A 291 -37.29 22.15 23.70
C THR A 291 -36.88 21.77 25.13
N ARG A 292 -35.72 21.15 25.31
CA ARG A 292 -35.23 20.79 26.64
C ARG A 292 -34.85 22.01 27.48
N SER A 293 -34.28 23.03 26.85
CA SER A 293 -33.88 24.28 27.54
C SER A 293 -35.08 25.04 28.11
N GLU A 294 -36.26 24.91 27.52
CA GLU A 294 -37.52 25.48 28.05
C GLU A 294 -37.88 24.92 29.44
N GLN A 295 -37.43 23.71 29.77
CA GLN A 295 -37.68 23.07 31.08
C GLN A 295 -36.75 23.58 32.19
N VAL A 296 -35.71 24.33 31.85
CA VAL A 296 -34.77 24.88 32.84
C VAL A 296 -35.44 25.96 33.68
N GLU A 297 -36.25 26.85 33.09
CA GLU A 297 -36.87 27.96 33.82
C GLU A 297 -37.88 27.49 34.88
N PRO A 298 -38.77 26.49 34.61
CA PRO A 298 -39.57 25.85 35.65
C PRO A 298 -38.73 25.22 36.78
N THR A 299 -37.63 24.54 36.41
CA THR A 299 -36.71 23.92 37.38
C THR A 299 -36.05 24.96 38.29
N LEU A 300 -35.57 26.07 37.70
CA LEU A 300 -34.99 27.19 38.45
C LEU A 300 -36.02 27.88 39.34
N SER A 301 -37.28 27.97 38.89
CA SER A 301 -38.37 28.53 39.71
C SER A 301 -38.66 27.66 40.92
N GLU A 302 -38.64 26.34 40.77
CA GLU A 302 -38.78 25.42 41.90
C GLU A 302 -37.59 25.52 42.87
N LEU A 303 -36.36 25.59 42.34
CA LEU A 303 -35.16 25.79 43.14
C LEU A 303 -35.23 27.07 43.98
N ARG A 304 -35.60 28.20 43.35
CA ARG A 304 -35.77 29.51 44.01
C ARG A 304 -36.81 29.49 45.12
N ARG A 305 -37.89 28.72 44.94
CA ARG A 305 -38.97 28.62 45.93
C ARG A 305 -38.57 27.79 47.16
N ARG A 306 -37.75 26.75 46.98
CA ARG A 306 -37.53 25.70 47.99
C ARG A 306 -36.17 25.76 48.69
N PHE A 307 -35.16 26.32 48.05
CA PHE A 307 -33.77 26.27 48.49
C PHE A 307 -33.13 27.66 48.59
N THR A 308 -32.03 27.76 49.34
CA THR A 308 -31.24 28.99 49.50
C THR A 308 -30.58 29.41 48.19
N ALA A 309 -30.15 30.67 48.09
CA ALA A 309 -29.49 31.22 46.90
C ALA A 309 -28.25 30.41 46.46
N ALA A 310 -27.45 29.93 47.41
CA ALA A 310 -26.26 29.13 47.15
C ALA A 310 -26.54 27.83 46.37
N CYS A 311 -27.78 27.33 46.40
CA CYS A 311 -28.17 26.12 45.69
C CYS A 311 -28.42 26.33 44.19
N TRP A 312 -28.68 27.55 43.73
CA TRP A 312 -29.16 27.83 42.37
C TRP A 312 -28.57 29.06 41.69
N GLN A 313 -27.96 30.00 42.41
CA GLN A 313 -27.50 31.28 41.85
C GLN A 313 -26.48 31.08 40.72
N ASP A 314 -25.64 30.04 40.79
CA ASP A 314 -24.69 29.66 39.74
C ASP A 314 -25.38 29.23 38.43
N LEU A 315 -26.63 28.79 38.51
CA LEU A 315 -27.41 28.29 37.38
C LEU A 315 -28.30 29.36 36.73
N GLN A 316 -28.34 30.58 37.27
CA GLN A 316 -29.29 31.61 36.83
C GLN A 316 -29.14 32.02 35.36
N HIS A 317 -27.93 31.91 34.81
CA HIS A 317 -27.61 32.30 33.43
C HIS A 317 -27.75 31.15 32.43
N VAL A 318 -28.06 29.93 32.91
CA VAL A 318 -28.14 28.74 32.05
C VAL A 318 -29.21 28.89 30.97
N PRO A 319 -30.42 29.43 31.22
CA PRO A 319 -31.42 29.61 30.17
C PRO A 319 -30.94 30.52 29.03
N GLU A 320 -30.39 31.70 29.36
CA GLU A 320 -29.92 32.64 28.33
C GLU A 320 -28.71 32.09 27.58
N ALA A 321 -27.76 31.46 28.30
CA ALA A 321 -26.59 30.83 27.70
C ALA A 321 -26.96 29.65 26.79
N ALA A 322 -27.92 28.81 27.19
CA ALA A 322 -28.42 27.71 26.38
C ALA A 322 -29.08 28.23 25.10
N ALA A 323 -29.94 29.24 25.21
CA ALA A 323 -30.59 29.85 24.06
C ALA A 323 -29.57 30.47 23.09
N GLU A 324 -28.54 31.16 23.60
CA GLU A 324 -27.48 31.73 22.77
C GLU A 324 -26.63 30.66 22.09
N ASN A 325 -26.19 29.63 22.83
CA ASN A 325 -25.39 28.55 22.26
C ASN A 325 -26.16 27.79 21.17
N VAL A 326 -27.46 27.55 21.36
CA VAL A 326 -28.31 26.92 20.33
C VAL A 326 -28.42 27.81 19.09
N ARG A 327 -28.67 29.12 19.24
CA ARG A 327 -28.68 30.07 18.10
C ARG A 327 -27.35 30.06 17.35
N GLN A 328 -26.23 30.09 18.07
CA GLN A 328 -24.91 30.00 17.46
C GLN A 328 -24.73 28.67 16.72
N ALA A 329 -25.12 27.55 17.33
CA ALA A 329 -25.05 26.23 16.72
C ALA A 329 -25.89 26.17 15.43
N GLU A 330 -27.10 26.74 15.41
CA GLU A 330 -27.94 26.82 14.21
C GLU A 330 -27.32 27.67 13.10
N ALA A 331 -26.73 28.82 13.44
CA ALA A 331 -26.00 29.66 12.49
C ALA A 331 -24.81 28.91 11.89
N ARG A 332 -24.01 28.22 12.72
CA ARG A 332 -22.89 27.39 12.25
C ARG A 332 -23.34 26.18 11.43
N LEU A 333 -24.52 25.62 11.71
CA LEU A 333 -25.12 24.56 10.87
C LEU A 333 -25.52 25.09 9.49
N ALA A 334 -25.99 26.34 9.40
CA ALA A 334 -26.27 26.98 8.11
C ALA A 334 -24.98 27.24 7.32
N GLU A 335 -23.93 27.75 7.97
CA GLU A 335 -22.59 27.89 7.39
C GLU A 335 -22.03 26.54 6.91
N ALA A 336 -22.18 25.48 7.72
CA ALA A 336 -21.72 24.13 7.37
C ALA A 336 -22.47 23.57 6.16
N ARG A 337 -23.78 23.83 6.05
CA ARG A 337 -24.59 23.44 4.89
C ARG A 337 -24.15 24.20 3.64
N ALA A 338 -23.87 25.50 3.74
CA ALA A 338 -23.34 26.29 2.62
C ALA A 338 -21.97 25.76 2.19
N ALA A 339 -21.04 25.54 3.13
CA ALA A 339 -19.73 24.96 2.87
C ALA A 339 -19.84 23.56 2.24
N ARG A 340 -20.81 22.74 2.64
CA ARG A 340 -21.10 21.43 2.03
C ARG A 340 -21.61 21.55 0.59
N GLY A 341 -22.50 22.52 0.31
CA GLY A 341 -23.00 22.80 -1.05
C GLY A 341 -21.89 23.32 -1.96
N GLU A 342 -21.04 24.19 -1.43
CA GLU A 342 -19.80 24.67 -2.06
C GLU A 342 -18.67 23.62 -2.01
N GLN A 343 -18.89 22.43 -1.44
CA GLN A 343 -17.91 21.35 -1.36
C GLN A 343 -16.55 21.76 -0.72
N ARG A 344 -16.58 22.74 0.18
CA ARG A 344 -15.47 23.11 1.06
C ARG A 344 -15.40 22.15 2.24
N TRP A 345 -14.92 20.95 1.96
CA TRP A 345 -15.04 19.81 2.88
C TRP A 345 -14.37 20.01 4.25
N ALA A 346 -13.21 20.67 4.28
CA ALA A 346 -12.49 20.97 5.51
C ALA A 346 -13.29 21.93 6.40
N ASP A 347 -13.81 23.01 5.79
CA ASP A 347 -14.61 24.02 6.47
C ASP A 347 -15.90 23.43 7.03
N ALA A 348 -16.64 22.65 6.23
CA ALA A 348 -17.83 21.95 6.69
C ALA A 348 -17.53 21.04 7.89
N THR A 349 -16.41 20.31 7.87
CA THR A 349 -16.00 19.43 8.98
C THR A 349 -15.65 20.20 10.25
N ALA A 350 -14.94 21.32 10.11
CA ALA A 350 -14.58 22.19 11.23
C ALA A 350 -15.83 22.82 11.86
N LEU A 351 -16.74 23.34 11.04
CA LEU A 351 -18.01 23.92 11.50
C LEU A 351 -18.87 22.89 12.24
N LEU A 352 -19.00 21.66 11.73
CA LEU A 352 -19.74 20.59 12.40
C LEU A 352 -19.12 20.20 13.75
N SER A 353 -17.79 20.24 13.86
CA SER A 353 -17.10 20.01 15.14
C SER A 353 -17.43 21.10 16.16
N THR A 354 -17.43 22.36 15.73
CA THR A 354 -17.84 23.51 16.57
C THR A 354 -19.29 23.39 17.03
N VAL A 355 -20.21 23.04 16.12
CA VAL A 355 -21.61 22.79 16.45
C VAL A 355 -21.72 21.71 17.52
N ARG A 356 -21.03 20.58 17.34
CA ARG A 356 -21.04 19.49 18.32
C ARG A 356 -20.58 19.95 19.70
N ALA A 357 -19.50 20.73 19.77
CA ALA A 357 -18.98 21.26 21.04
C ALA A 357 -20.01 22.18 21.72
N LEU A 358 -20.60 23.12 20.98
CA LEU A 358 -21.65 24.01 21.50
C LEU A 358 -22.85 23.23 22.04
N LEU A 359 -23.35 22.26 21.28
CA LEU A 359 -24.51 21.46 21.68
C LEU A 359 -24.20 20.56 22.89
N ASN A 360 -23.00 19.97 22.98
CA ASN A 360 -22.60 19.17 24.13
C ASN A 360 -22.51 20.03 25.41
N ASN A 361 -21.83 21.17 25.34
CA ASN A 361 -21.71 22.07 26.49
C ASN A 361 -23.09 22.59 26.95
N THR A 362 -23.99 22.83 25.99
CA THR A 362 -25.37 23.25 26.30
C THR A 362 -26.18 22.14 26.95
N ASP A 363 -26.06 20.91 26.46
CA ASP A 363 -26.74 19.74 27.02
C ASP A 363 -26.31 19.45 28.47
N GLU A 364 -25.02 19.60 28.75
CA GLU A 364 -24.45 19.50 30.10
C GLU A 364 -25.00 20.60 31.02
N ALA A 365 -25.00 21.85 30.57
CA ALA A 365 -25.53 22.98 31.35
C ALA A 365 -27.03 22.86 31.63
N VAL A 366 -27.82 22.46 30.64
CA VAL A 366 -29.27 22.25 30.77
C VAL A 366 -29.59 21.10 31.73
N SER A 367 -28.85 19.99 31.62
CA SER A 367 -29.02 18.84 32.52
C SER A 367 -28.65 19.18 33.97
N ALA A 368 -27.65 20.04 34.18
CA ALA A 368 -27.16 20.40 35.50
C ALA A 368 -28.26 20.97 36.42
N ALA A 369 -29.22 21.74 35.88
CA ALA A 369 -30.31 22.30 36.68
C ALA A 369 -31.28 21.22 37.18
N GLY A 370 -31.67 20.29 36.31
CA GLY A 370 -32.54 19.16 36.66
C GLY A 370 -31.88 18.23 37.68
N ASP A 371 -30.61 17.88 37.44
CA ASP A 371 -29.81 17.05 38.34
C ASP A 371 -29.64 17.73 39.72
N ARG A 372 -29.41 19.05 39.72
CA ARG A 372 -29.32 19.84 40.96
C ARG A 372 -30.61 19.76 41.76
N LEU A 373 -31.76 20.00 41.14
CA LEU A 373 -33.06 19.92 41.82
C LEU A 373 -33.32 18.50 42.36
N HIS A 374 -33.02 17.46 41.58
CA HIS A 374 -33.18 16.08 42.01
C HIS A 374 -32.31 15.75 43.25
N ARG A 375 -31.02 16.09 43.21
CA ARG A 375 -30.09 15.88 44.33
C ARG A 375 -30.52 16.63 45.59
N LEU A 376 -30.95 17.89 45.42
CA LEU A 376 -31.42 18.72 46.53
C LEU A 376 -32.72 18.17 47.15
N ASN A 377 -33.64 17.68 46.32
CA ASN A 377 -34.86 17.02 46.80
C ASN A 377 -34.56 15.73 47.57
N ALA A 378 -33.61 14.93 47.08
CA ALA A 378 -33.22 13.69 47.75
C ALA A 378 -32.59 13.97 49.12
N VAL A 379 -31.62 14.89 49.20
CA VAL A 379 -30.95 15.21 50.46
C VAL A 379 -31.86 15.95 51.43
N GLN A 380 -32.78 16.81 50.96
CA GLN A 380 -33.77 17.44 51.82
C GLN A 380 -34.70 16.41 52.46
N LYS A 381 -35.04 15.33 51.73
CA LYS A 381 -35.91 14.26 52.23
C LYS A 381 -35.21 13.41 53.28
N ASP A 382 -33.94 13.08 53.06
CA ASP A 382 -33.15 12.25 53.97
C ASP A 382 -31.65 12.62 53.91
N PRO A 383 -31.20 13.61 54.72
CA PRO A 383 -29.78 13.96 54.79
C PRO A 383 -28.95 12.83 55.39
N GLN A 384 -29.56 11.98 56.22
CA GLN A 384 -28.87 10.95 57.00
C GLN A 384 -28.23 9.90 56.09
N GLN A 385 -28.86 9.60 54.95
CA GLN A 385 -28.28 8.72 53.94
C GLN A 385 -26.89 9.18 53.45
N GLU A 386 -26.73 10.47 53.14
CA GLU A 386 -25.44 11.01 52.69
C GLU A 386 -24.42 11.13 53.83
N ILE A 387 -24.88 11.39 55.05
CA ILE A 387 -24.03 11.38 56.27
C ILE A 387 -23.47 9.98 56.50
N ASP A 388 -24.33 8.96 56.54
CA ASP A 388 -23.94 7.59 56.85
C ASP A 388 -23.03 7.00 55.77
N ARG A 389 -23.30 7.31 54.50
CA ARG A 389 -22.43 6.95 53.38
C ARG A 389 -21.02 7.54 53.56
N THR A 390 -20.92 8.81 53.94
CA THR A 390 -19.64 9.49 54.14
C THR A 390 -18.91 8.95 55.38
N ARG A 391 -19.62 8.77 56.50
CA ARG A 391 -19.09 8.13 57.71
C ARG A 391 -18.57 6.72 57.45
N PHE A 392 -19.28 5.95 56.62
CA PHE A 392 -18.85 4.60 56.26
C PHE A 392 -17.52 4.63 55.51
N ALA A 393 -17.39 5.49 54.49
CA ALA A 393 -16.14 5.63 53.74
C ALA A 393 -14.96 6.02 54.64
N ILE A 394 -15.16 6.99 55.55
CA ILE A 394 -14.14 7.41 56.52
C ILE A 394 -13.74 6.24 57.43
N ARG A 395 -14.72 5.55 58.03
CA ARG A 395 -14.45 4.42 58.95
C ARG A 395 -13.73 3.27 58.25
N ASP A 396 -14.09 2.98 57.02
CA ASP A 396 -13.44 1.93 56.23
C ASP A 396 -11.98 2.30 55.92
N ALA A 397 -11.71 3.55 55.55
CA ALA A 397 -10.35 4.04 55.34
C ALA A 397 -9.52 4.07 56.63
N GLN A 398 -10.10 4.47 57.76
CA GLN A 398 -9.44 4.43 59.07
C GLN A 398 -9.08 2.99 59.47
N ARG A 399 -10.00 2.03 59.24
CA ARG A 399 -9.73 0.60 59.45
C ARG A 399 -8.57 0.12 58.57
N LEU A 400 -8.55 0.53 57.31
CA LEU A 400 -7.48 0.18 56.38
C LEU A 400 -6.12 0.75 56.84
N ALA A 401 -6.09 2.01 57.28
CA ALA A 401 -4.90 2.69 57.79
C ALA A 401 -4.33 2.01 59.06
N MET A 402 -5.20 1.45 59.91
CA MET A 402 -4.83 0.72 61.12
C MET A 402 -4.46 -0.76 60.87
N ALA A 403 -4.80 -1.32 59.72
CA ALA A 403 -4.58 -2.75 59.48
C ALA A 403 -3.09 -3.13 59.57
N GLY A 404 -2.78 -4.08 60.47
CA GLY A 404 -1.42 -4.56 60.72
C GLY A 404 -0.54 -3.63 61.56
N ARG A 405 -1.10 -2.61 62.21
CA ARG A 405 -0.34 -1.62 63.02
C ARG A 405 -1.05 -1.33 64.35
N ASN A 406 -0.26 -1.04 65.39
CA ASN A 406 -0.78 -0.57 66.69
C ASN A 406 -0.90 0.97 66.74
N THR A 407 -0.14 1.68 65.91
CA THR A 407 -0.18 3.15 65.82
C THR A 407 -0.40 3.56 64.36
N PRO A 408 -1.39 4.42 64.09
CA PRO A 408 -1.63 4.91 62.73
C PRO A 408 -0.45 5.74 62.21
N ASP A 409 -0.13 5.61 60.91
CA ASP A 409 0.83 6.51 60.27
C ASP A 409 0.24 7.93 60.22
N PRO A 410 0.92 8.96 60.76
CA PRO A 410 0.40 10.33 60.77
C PRO A 410 0.03 10.88 59.40
N ARG A 411 0.68 10.40 58.33
CA ARG A 411 0.41 10.82 56.94
C ARG A 411 -0.97 10.40 56.45
N HIS A 412 -1.49 9.28 56.97
CA HIS A 412 -2.81 8.76 56.63
C HIS A 412 -3.87 9.14 57.66
N ALA A 413 -3.51 9.19 58.95
CA ALA A 413 -4.46 9.49 60.02
C ALA A 413 -4.90 10.95 60.04
N ARG A 414 -3.97 11.90 59.91
CA ARG A 414 -4.32 13.33 59.98
C ARG A 414 -5.36 13.75 58.92
N PRO A 415 -5.23 13.38 57.62
CA PRO A 415 -6.26 13.67 56.64
C PRO A 415 -7.62 13.00 56.92
N LEU A 416 -7.63 11.82 57.55
CA LEU A 416 -8.86 11.11 57.91
C LEU A 416 -9.56 11.75 59.13
N ASP A 417 -8.79 12.22 60.11
CA ASP A 417 -9.32 12.98 61.26
C ASP A 417 -9.87 14.34 60.80
N ASP A 418 -9.16 15.02 59.89
CA ASP A 418 -9.64 16.25 59.25
C ASP A 418 -10.93 15.99 58.47
N ALA A 419 -11.06 14.84 57.80
CA ALA A 419 -12.28 14.42 57.10
C ALA A 419 -13.48 14.22 58.05
N VAL A 420 -13.27 13.68 59.26
CA VAL A 420 -14.31 13.59 60.30
C VAL A 420 -14.76 14.99 60.71
N ALA A 421 -13.81 15.86 61.06
CA ALA A 421 -14.12 17.22 61.51
C ALA A 421 -14.84 18.06 60.42
N ARG A 422 -14.48 17.85 59.15
CA ARG A 422 -15.15 18.45 57.99
C ARG A 422 -16.59 17.97 57.86
N LEU A 423 -16.82 16.66 57.99
CA LEU A 423 -18.16 16.10 57.95
C LEU A 423 -19.03 16.63 59.09
N ASP A 424 -18.51 16.68 60.32
CA ASP A 424 -19.28 17.17 61.48
C ASP A 424 -19.66 18.65 61.31
N ARG A 425 -18.76 19.48 60.77
CA ARG A 425 -19.08 20.88 60.40
C ARG A 425 -20.16 20.97 59.32
N ALA A 426 -20.09 20.11 58.29
CA ALA A 426 -21.10 20.06 57.24
C ALA A 426 -22.48 19.68 57.79
N VAL A 427 -22.53 18.72 58.73
CA VAL A 427 -23.78 18.31 59.41
C VAL A 427 -24.33 19.41 60.29
N ALA A 428 -23.49 20.10 61.07
CA ALA A 428 -23.92 21.25 61.87
C ALA A 428 -24.48 22.38 60.99
N GLY A 429 -23.95 22.55 59.77
CA GLY A 429 -24.49 23.48 58.77
C GLY A 429 -25.89 23.15 58.26
N LEU A 430 -26.46 21.99 58.60
CA LEU A 430 -27.85 21.63 58.30
C LEU A 430 -28.86 22.15 59.34
N GLU A 431 -28.40 22.75 60.44
CA GLU A 431 -29.28 23.31 61.46
C GLU A 431 -29.85 24.67 61.02
N GLY A 432 -31.18 24.85 61.13
CA GLY A 432 -31.86 26.10 60.82
C GLY A 432 -33.04 25.97 59.85
N ARG A 433 -33.63 27.11 59.47
CA ARG A 433 -34.89 27.15 58.70
C ARG A 433 -34.70 26.86 57.20
N HIS A 434 -33.54 27.22 56.63
CA HIS A 434 -33.17 26.95 55.23
C HIS A 434 -31.69 26.60 55.12
N PRO A 435 -31.33 25.31 55.31
CA PRO A 435 -29.96 24.86 55.17
C PRO A 435 -29.39 25.03 53.76
N ASP A 436 -28.09 25.26 53.67
CA ASP A 436 -27.35 25.17 52.42
C ASP A 436 -27.04 23.70 52.09
N TYR A 437 -28.06 23.01 51.57
CA TYR A 437 -27.95 21.62 51.14
C TYR A 437 -26.94 21.44 50.00
N TRP A 438 -26.65 22.47 49.21
CA TRP A 438 -25.68 22.37 48.14
C TRP A 438 -24.25 22.35 48.68
N HIS A 439 -23.94 23.25 49.61
CA HIS A 439 -22.65 23.21 50.31
C HIS A 439 -22.45 21.88 51.03
N PHE A 440 -23.47 21.37 51.72
CA PHE A 440 -23.41 20.06 52.37
C PHE A 440 -23.11 18.91 51.39
N LEU A 441 -23.78 18.86 50.24
CA LEU A 441 -23.54 17.84 49.22
C LEU A 441 -22.13 17.94 48.62
N MET A 442 -21.67 19.16 48.32
CA MET A 442 -20.34 19.36 47.77
C MET A 442 -19.23 19.01 48.78
N GLU A 443 -19.45 19.33 50.05
CA GLU A 443 -18.50 19.06 51.11
C GLU A 443 -18.41 17.56 51.42
N THR A 444 -19.55 16.86 51.53
CA THR A 444 -19.56 15.40 51.72
C THR A 444 -18.92 14.66 50.54
N GLU A 445 -19.13 15.12 49.31
CA GLU A 445 -18.47 14.57 48.13
C GLU A 445 -16.95 14.86 48.12
N ALA A 446 -16.52 16.06 48.51
CA ALA A 446 -15.11 16.41 48.64
C ALA A 446 -14.40 15.61 49.75
N VAL A 447 -15.09 15.37 50.88
CA VAL A 447 -14.61 14.50 51.96
C VAL A 447 -14.40 13.07 51.43
N ARG A 448 -15.39 12.48 50.74
CA ARG A 448 -15.25 11.14 50.16
C ARG A 448 -14.11 11.03 49.17
N ARG A 449 -13.90 12.04 48.31
CA ARG A 449 -12.74 12.08 47.39
C ARG A 449 -11.41 12.13 48.12
N SER A 450 -11.31 12.95 49.18
CA SER A 450 -10.11 13.05 50.02
C SER A 450 -9.79 11.71 50.68
N VAL A 451 -10.81 11.04 51.24
CA VAL A 451 -10.70 9.70 51.83
C VAL A 451 -10.26 8.67 50.79
N ALA A 452 -10.82 8.69 49.58
CA ALA A 452 -10.42 7.77 48.51
C ALA A 452 -8.96 7.95 48.11
N HIS A 453 -8.45 9.20 48.08
CA HIS A 453 -7.04 9.47 47.80
C HIS A 453 -6.11 8.85 48.86
N VAL A 454 -6.47 8.96 50.15
CA VAL A 454 -5.72 8.30 51.25
C VAL A 454 -5.74 6.78 51.08
N VAL A 455 -6.89 6.19 50.76
CA VAL A 455 -7.01 4.74 50.51
C VAL A 455 -6.11 4.29 49.36
N SER A 456 -6.07 5.03 48.25
CA SER A 456 -5.17 4.75 47.14
C SER A 456 -3.71 4.81 47.57
N GLY A 457 -3.30 5.86 48.29
CA GLY A 457 -1.94 5.98 48.81
C GLY A 457 -1.53 4.81 49.71
N ILE A 458 -2.39 4.38 50.64
CA ILE A 458 -2.13 3.20 51.49
C ILE A 458 -1.97 1.93 50.65
N ARG A 459 -2.80 1.75 49.62
CA ARG A 459 -2.74 0.57 48.75
C ARG A 459 -1.49 0.55 47.88
N GLU A 460 -1.09 1.71 47.35
CA GLU A 460 0.15 1.87 46.58
C GLU A 460 1.38 1.57 47.44
N GLU A 461 1.45 2.10 48.66
CA GLU A 461 2.55 1.80 49.60
C GLU A 461 2.63 0.32 49.96
N ARG A 462 1.49 -0.37 50.09
CA ARG A 462 1.46 -1.82 50.34
C ARG A 462 1.78 -2.64 49.10
N GLY A 463 1.44 -2.15 47.91
CA GLY A 463 1.74 -2.80 46.63
C GLY A 463 3.20 -2.61 46.18
N ALA A 464 3.85 -1.52 46.58
CA ALA A 464 5.26 -1.25 46.31
C ALA A 464 6.23 -1.85 47.36
N GLY A 465 5.68 -2.44 48.44
CA GLY A 465 6.42 -3.12 49.51
C GLY A 465 6.56 -4.64 49.32
N HIS A 466 6.21 -5.15 48.14
CA HIS A 466 6.44 -6.51 47.64
C HIS A 466 7.22 -6.42 46.34
#